data_AF-A6QKS8-F1
#
_entry.id   AF-A6QKS8-F1
#
_cell.length_a   1.000
_cell.length_b   1.000
_cell.length_c   1.000
_cell.angle_alpha   90.00
_cell.angle_beta   90.00
_cell.angle_gamma   90.00
#
_symmetry.space_group_name_H-M   'P 1'
#
loop_
_entity.id
_entity.type
_entity.pdbx_description
1 polymer ?
#
loop_
_entity_poly.entity_id
_entity_poly.type
_entity_poly.pdbx_seq_one_letter_code
_entity_poly.pdbx_strand_id
1 'polypeptide(L)' 'MNTYLDLCRFILQKGSFRNDRTNTGNKSVFGYQMRFNLEEGFLC' A
#
# COMPACT_ATOMS: atom_id res chain seq x y z
N MET A 1 -5.53 1.28 -12.89
CA MET A 1 -4.25 0.62 -12.49
C MET A 1 -3.24 1.52 -11.75
N ASN A 2 -3.52 2.79 -11.43
CA ASN A 2 -2.52 3.68 -10.79
C ASN A 2 -2.58 3.68 -9.25
N THR A 3 -3.75 3.47 -8.66
CA THR A 3 -4.00 3.59 -7.22
C THR A 3 -3.13 2.67 -6.35
N TYR A 4 -2.83 1.46 -6.86
CA TYR A 4 -1.96 0.51 -6.17
C TYR A 4 -0.49 0.94 -6.19
N LEU A 5 0.00 1.43 -7.33
CA LEU A 5 1.38 1.92 -7.44
C LEU A 5 1.59 3.19 -6.59
N ASP A 6 0.57 4.04 -6.51
CA ASP A 6 0.59 5.21 -5.63
C ASP A 6 0.63 4.82 -4.14
N LEU A 7 -0.08 3.75 -3.75
CA LEU A 7 0.03 3.20 -2.40
C LEU A 7 1.44 2.71 -2.11
N CYS A 8 2.05 1.93 -3.02
CA CYS A 8 3.41 1.42 -2.84
C CYS A 8 4.42 2.56 -2.68
N ARG A 9 4.31 3.62 -3.48
CA ARG A 9 5.14 4.83 -3.36
C ARG A 9 4.90 5.55 -2.03
N PHE A 10 3.64 5.63 -1.60
CA PHE A 10 3.28 6.25 -0.33
C PHE A 10 3.84 5.51 0.89
N ILE A 11 3.79 4.16 0.88
CA ILE A 11 4.40 3.34 1.93
C ILE A 11 5.92 3.51 1.94
N LEU A 12 6.57 3.61 0.79
CA LEU A 12 8.02 3.82 0.72
C LEU A 12 8.45 5.18 1.26
N GLN A 13 7.68 6.24 1.00
CA GLN A 13 8.00 7.61 1.44
C GLN A 13 7.57 7.91 2.88
N LYS A 14 6.38 7.48 3.30
CA LYS A 14 5.78 7.84 4.59
C LYS A 14 5.59 6.66 5.55
N GLY A 15 5.93 5.44 5.12
CA GLY A 15 5.85 4.25 5.97
C GLY A 15 6.81 4.31 7.14
N SER A 16 6.27 4.05 8.32
CA SER A 16 7.09 3.89 9.52
C SER A 16 7.63 2.46 9.57
N PHE A 17 8.90 2.33 9.92
CA PHE A 17 9.52 1.02 10.09
C PHE A 17 9.08 0.42 11.43
N ARG A 18 8.45 -0.75 11.39
CA ARG A 18 8.05 -1.49 12.58
C ARG A 18 8.67 -2.87 12.55
N ASN A 19 9.28 -3.26 13.65
CA ASN A 19 9.76 -4.62 13.80
C ASN A 19 8.57 -5.56 13.97
N ASP A 20 8.47 -6.53 13.07
CA ASP A 20 7.39 -7.49 13.02
C ASP A 20 7.80 -8.81 13.68
N ARG A 21 6.83 -9.67 13.99
CA ARG A 21 7.06 -10.95 14.72
C ARG A 21 8.00 -11.93 13.99
N THR A 22 8.29 -11.68 12.72
CA THR A 22 9.19 -12.47 11.87
C THR A 22 10.62 -11.91 11.80
N ASN A 23 10.96 -10.85 12.54
CA ASN A 23 12.28 -10.18 12.54
C ASN A 23 12.77 -9.60 11.20
N THR A 24 11.96 -9.65 10.15
CA THR A 24 12.29 -9.07 8.83
C THR A 24 12.10 -7.55 8.80
N GLY A 25 11.27 -7.01 9.70
CA GLY A 25 10.91 -5.60 9.73
C GLY A 25 9.99 -5.20 8.57
N ASN A 26 8.92 -4.49 8.85
CA ASN A 26 7.99 -4.01 7.84
C ASN A 26 7.96 -2.48 7.80
N LYS A 27 7.79 -1.91 6.60
CA LYS A 27 7.36 -0.51 6.46
C LYS A 27 5.86 -0.51 6.26
N SER A 28 5.14 0.07 7.20
CA SER A 28 3.68 0.12 7.16
C SER A 28 3.18 1.55 7.35
N VAL A 29 2.03 1.84 6.72
CA VAL A 29 1.27 3.08 6.92
C VAL A 29 -0.12 2.71 7.41
N PHE A 30 -0.60 3.41 8.43
CA PHE A 30 -1.94 3.20 8.97
C PHE A 30 -2.95 4.10 8.25
N GLY A 31 -4.09 3.53 7.84
CA GLY A 31 -5.23 4.31 7.33
C GLY A 31 -5.13 4.79 5.88
N TYR A 32 -4.63 3.96 4.95
CA TYR A 32 -4.68 4.29 3.52
C TYR A 32 -5.97 3.78 2.87
N GLN A 33 -6.69 4.65 2.16
CA GLN A 33 -7.91 4.30 1.43
C GLN A 33 -7.62 4.21 -0.07
N MET A 34 -7.96 3.06 -0.67
CA MET A 34 -7.96 2.89 -2.12
C MET A 34 -9.39 2.94 -2.65
N ARG A 35 -9.58 3.58 -3.81
CA ARG A 35 -10.82 3.54 -4.58
C ARG A 35 -10.49 3.02 -5.97
N PHE A 36 -11.29 2.07 -6.44
CA PHE A 36 -11.17 1.48 -7.75
C PHE A 36 -12.49 1.65 -8.48
N ASN A 37 -12.43 2.12 -9.73
CA ASN A 37 -13.58 2.09 -10.60
C ASN A 37 -13.67 0.69 -11.22
N LEU A 38 -14.77 -0.02 -10.96
CA LEU A 38 -14.99 -1.38 -11.46
C LEU A 38 -15.51 -1.40 -12.90
N GLU A 39 -15.99 -0.27 -13.43
CA GLU A 39 -16.48 -0.17 -14.81
C GLU A 39 -15.34 -0.12 -15.83
N GLU A 40 -14.14 0.31 -15.44
CA GLU A 40 -12.96 0.38 -16.32
C GLU A 40 -12.30 -0.99 -16.57
N GLY A 41 -12.86 -2.07 -16.02
CA GLY A 41 -12.36 -3.44 -16.17
C GLY A 41 -11.90 -4.04 -14.85
N PHE A 42 -12.29 -5.29 -14.60
CA PHE A 42 -11.85 -6.07 -13.45
C PHE A 42 -10.32 -6.16 -13.45
N LEU A 43 -9.69 -5.73 -12.35
CA LEU A 43 -8.26 -5.94 -12.12
C LEU A 43 -8.02 -7.44 -11.94
N CYS A 44 -7.62 -8.11 -13.01
CA CYS A 44 -6.76 -9.29 -12.94
C CYS A 44 -5.32 -8.92 -13.28
#